data_AF-A0A539CSH2-F1
#
_entry.id   AF-A0A539CSH2-F1
#
_cell.length_a   1.000
_cell.length_b   1.000
_cell.length_c   1.000
_cell.angle_alpha   90.00
_cell.angle_beta   90.00
_cell.angle_gamma   90.00
#
_symmetry.space_group_name_H-M   'P 1'
#
loop_
_entity.id
_entity.type
_entity.pdbx_description
1 polymer ?
#
loop_
_entity_poly.entity_id
_entity_poly.type
_entity_poly.pdbx_seq_one_letter_code
_entity_poly.pdbx_strand_id
1 'polypeptide(L)'
;MTTRQIGHFFFEPKGYDEVNHATHEYKEEIKVGYNLQRKVVLMSIWAFSPLVLYFDPTLFGIFSSPANDASFTQKVALIWLFIAAAGVIYRTVQLFFIKDVQTGLAWMTKILTDPFHDIKLYHMAPLYLLRGELFDSMTPEHYPARVRRRIRLKR
;
A
#
# COMPACT_ATOMS: atom_id res chain seq x y z
N MET A 1 1.01 -2.87 -5.04
CA MET A 1 1.16 -1.66 -4.19
C MET A 1 0.57 -0.38 -4.80
N THR A 2 1.15 0.25 -5.84
CA THR A 2 0.65 1.53 -6.41
C THR A 2 -0.77 1.44 -6.98
N THR A 3 -1.08 0.40 -7.76
CA THR A 3 -2.41 0.22 -8.37
C THR A 3 -3.53 0.07 -7.33
N ARG A 4 -3.25 -0.61 -6.21
CA ARG A 4 -4.22 -0.80 -5.11
C ARG A 4 -4.44 0.49 -4.31
N GLN A 5 -3.39 1.24 -4.00
CA GLN A 5 -3.52 2.51 -3.25
C GLN A 5 -4.26 3.56 -4.09
N ILE A 6 -3.95 3.67 -5.38
CA ILE A 6 -4.64 4.57 -6.31
C ILE A 6 -6.10 4.12 -6.50
N GLY A 7 -6.35 2.82 -6.65
CA GLY A 7 -7.70 2.25 -6.68
C GLY A 7 -8.55 2.66 -5.46
N HIS A 8 -8.00 2.46 -4.26
CA HIS A 8 -8.65 2.82 -3.00
C HIS A 8 -8.85 4.34 -2.84
N PHE A 9 -7.98 5.16 -3.43
CA PHE A 9 -8.04 6.62 -3.29
C PHE A 9 -9.01 7.27 -4.29
N PHE A 10 -9.09 6.76 -5.53
CA PHE A 10 -9.89 7.35 -6.60
C PHE A 10 -11.21 6.64 -6.87
N PHE A 11 -11.28 5.32 -6.63
CA PHE A 11 -12.42 4.49 -7.02
C PHE A 11 -13.16 3.86 -5.84
N GLU A 12 -12.72 4.08 -4.60
CA GLU A 12 -13.51 3.65 -3.45
C GLU A 12 -14.79 4.50 -3.39
N PRO A 13 -15.98 3.88 -3.49
CA PRO A 13 -17.22 4.62 -3.41
C PRO A 13 -17.31 5.25 -2.03
N LYS A 14 -17.43 6.59 -1.95
CA LYS A 14 -17.64 7.32 -0.68
C LYS A 14 -18.84 6.78 0.13
N GLY A 15 -19.75 6.03 -0.50
CA GLY A 15 -20.87 5.35 0.15
C GLY A 15 -20.47 4.17 1.05
N TYR A 16 -19.28 3.57 0.91
CA TYR A 16 -18.86 2.49 1.83
C TYR A 16 -18.66 3.02 3.26
N ASP A 17 -18.13 4.23 3.39
CA ASP A 17 -17.85 4.87 4.69
C ASP A 17 -19.13 5.38 5.35
N GLU A 18 -20.10 5.89 4.57
CA GLU A 18 -21.43 6.23 5.06
C GLU A 18 -22.20 4.99 5.54
N VAL A 19 -22.23 3.91 4.74
CA VAL A 19 -23.01 2.70 5.04
C VAL A 19 -22.46 1.96 6.26
N ASN A 20 -21.14 1.99 6.49
CA ASN A 20 -20.51 1.29 7.62
C ASN A 20 -20.20 2.22 8.81
N HIS A 21 -20.63 3.48 8.77
CA HIS A 21 -20.29 4.52 9.76
C HIS A 21 -18.80 4.55 10.10
N ALA A 22 -17.95 4.24 9.13
CA ALA A 22 -16.52 4.06 9.33
C ALA A 22 -15.80 5.39 9.12
N THR A 23 -15.94 6.30 10.09
CA THR A 23 -15.22 7.58 10.08
C THR A 23 -13.71 7.35 10.00
N HIS A 24 -12.99 8.33 9.48
CA HIS A 24 -11.54 8.25 9.40
C HIS A 24 -10.89 8.07 10.78
N GLU A 25 -11.43 8.76 11.79
CA GLU A 25 -11.03 8.65 13.19
C GLU A 25 -11.21 7.22 13.71
N TYR A 26 -12.37 6.59 13.48
CA TYR A 26 -12.61 5.20 13.88
C TYR A 26 -11.65 4.22 13.18
N LYS A 27 -11.32 4.45 11.91
CA LYS A 27 -10.35 3.64 11.16
C LYS A 27 -8.93 3.77 11.72
N GLU A 28 -8.54 4.95 12.19
CA GLU A 28 -7.24 5.19 12.83
C GLU A 28 -7.15 4.52 14.21
N GLU A 29 -8.24 4.50 14.97
CA GLU A 29 -8.30 3.83 16.28
C GLU A 29 -8.12 2.31 16.20
N ILE A 30 -8.84 1.65 15.28
CA ILE A 30 -8.85 0.18 15.21
C ILE A 30 -7.66 -0.41 14.44
N LYS A 31 -7.10 0.33 13.47
CA LYS A 31 -5.96 -0.14 12.67
C LYS A 31 -4.68 0.43 13.26
N VAL A 32 -3.99 -0.41 14.04
CA VAL A 32 -2.72 -0.13 14.74
C VAL A 32 -1.58 0.47 13.87
N GLY A 33 -1.75 0.57 12.56
CA GLY A 33 -0.84 1.27 11.65
C GLY A 33 -1.49 2.13 10.57
N TYR A 34 -2.79 2.43 10.66
CA TYR A 34 -3.43 3.38 9.75
C TYR A 34 -3.27 4.79 10.31
N ASN A 35 -2.49 5.61 9.62
CA ASN A 35 -2.45 7.05 9.83
C ASN A 35 -2.34 7.69 8.44
N LEU A 36 -3.35 8.47 8.05
CA LEU A 36 -3.41 9.00 6.69
C LEU A 36 -2.27 9.99 6.44
N GLN A 37 -1.96 10.85 7.40
CA GLN A 37 -0.89 11.86 7.26
C GLN A 37 0.47 11.21 7.02
N ARG A 38 0.83 10.16 7.76
CA ARG A 38 2.10 9.44 7.58
C ARG A 38 2.22 8.80 6.20
N LYS A 39 1.10 8.30 5.66
CA LYS A 39 1.07 7.77 4.29
C LYS A 39 1.28 8.88 3.27
N VAL A 40 0.62 10.03 3.44
CA VAL A 40 0.79 11.19 2.55
C VAL A 40 2.23 11.69 2.56
N VAL A 41 2.85 11.78 3.75
CA VAL A 41 4.25 12.17 3.88
C VAL A 41 5.17 11.19 3.14
N LEU A 42 5.01 9.88 3.34
CA LEU A 42 5.83 8.87 2.67
C LEU A 42 5.65 8.92 1.14
N MET A 43 4.41 9.04 0.65
CA MET A 43 4.11 9.16 -0.78
C MET A 43 4.68 10.45 -1.38
N SER A 44 4.67 11.55 -0.63
CA SER A 44 5.26 12.83 -1.04
C SER A 44 6.77 12.71 -1.15
N ILE A 45 7.45 12.15 -0.13
CA ILE A 45 8.89 11.91 -0.15
C ILE A 45 9.27 11.04 -1.36
N TRP A 46 8.52 9.97 -1.60
CA TRP A 46 8.75 9.08 -2.75
C TRP A 46 8.54 9.78 -4.10
N ALA A 47 7.53 10.64 -4.22
CA ALA A 47 7.22 11.38 -5.45
C ALA A 47 8.23 12.52 -5.73
N PHE A 48 8.73 13.18 -4.67
CA PHE A 48 9.67 14.29 -4.79
C PHE A 48 11.14 13.86 -4.86
N SER A 49 11.48 12.63 -4.43
CA SER A 49 12.87 12.16 -4.45
C SER A 49 13.55 12.18 -5.83
N PRO A 50 12.87 11.93 -6.96
CA PRO A 50 13.49 12.07 -8.28
C PRO A 50 13.79 13.53 -8.66
N LEU A 51 13.01 14.51 -8.16
CA LEU A 51 13.28 15.92 -8.41
C LEU A 51 14.57 16.37 -7.72
N VAL A 52 14.84 15.87 -6.51
CA VAL A 52 16.11 16.14 -5.81
C VAL A 52 17.29 15.65 -6.64
N LEU A 53 17.21 14.43 -7.19
CA LEU A 53 18.23 13.89 -8.10
C LEU A 53 18.35 14.67 -9.42
N TYR A 54 17.25 15.26 -9.90
CA TYR A 54 17.26 16.06 -11.13
C TYR A 54 18.07 17.35 -10.96
N PHE A 55 17.94 18.01 -9.80
CA PHE A 55 18.71 19.22 -9.48
C PHE A 55 20.13 18.93 -8.97
N ASP A 56 20.33 17.84 -8.23
CA ASP A 56 21.64 17.37 -7.78
C ASP A 56 21.82 15.88 -8.13
N PRO A 57 22.43 15.58 -9.31
CA PRO A 57 22.66 14.22 -9.76
C PRO A 57 23.66 13.42 -8.92
N THR A 58 24.40 14.10 -8.04
CA THR A 58 25.34 13.47 -7.10
C THR A 58 24.69 13.17 -5.76
N LEU A 59 23.47 13.66 -5.51
CA LEU A 59 22.75 13.53 -4.24
C LEU A 59 23.66 13.88 -3.05
N PHE A 60 24.09 15.14 -2.96
CA PHE A 60 25.02 15.63 -1.94
C PHE A 60 26.37 14.87 -1.92
N GLY A 61 26.82 14.38 -3.08
CA GLY A 61 28.08 13.62 -3.21
C GLY A 61 28.01 12.12 -2.89
N ILE A 62 26.81 11.57 -2.63
CA ILE A 62 26.60 10.12 -2.41
C ILE A 62 26.85 9.32 -3.69
N PHE A 63 26.51 9.88 -4.85
CA PHE A 63 26.71 9.26 -6.15
C PHE A 63 27.84 9.92 -6.94
N SER A 64 28.58 9.11 -7.69
CA SER A 64 29.54 9.59 -8.67
C SER A 64 28.87 10.37 -9.81
N SER A 65 29.62 11.30 -10.40
CA SER A 65 29.14 12.19 -11.47
C SER A 65 28.51 11.38 -12.62
N PRO A 66 27.37 11.81 -13.19
CA PRO A 66 26.64 11.00 -14.16
C PRO A 66 27.44 10.81 -15.44
N ALA A 67 27.59 9.56 -15.88
CA ALA A 67 28.22 9.26 -17.17
C ALA A 67 27.20 9.20 -18.33
N ASN A 68 25.91 8.90 -18.07
CA ASN A 68 24.84 8.71 -19.07
C ASN A 68 23.42 8.80 -18.45
N ASP A 69 22.37 9.04 -19.25
CA ASP A 69 20.96 9.10 -18.80
C ASP A 69 20.44 7.80 -18.17
N ALA A 70 20.93 6.64 -18.63
CA ALA A 70 20.64 5.35 -18.00
C ALA A 70 21.09 5.30 -16.52
N SER A 71 22.08 6.11 -16.13
CA SER A 71 22.53 6.22 -14.74
C SER A 71 21.53 6.98 -13.87
N PHE A 72 20.70 7.87 -14.44
CA PHE A 72 19.70 8.61 -13.68
C PHE A 72 18.58 7.68 -13.18
N THR A 73 17.99 6.87 -14.07
CA THR A 73 16.93 5.91 -13.70
C THR A 73 17.42 4.90 -12.66
N GLN A 74 18.67 4.45 -12.77
CA GLN A 74 19.29 3.56 -11.78
C GLN A 74 19.43 4.23 -10.41
N LYS A 75 19.89 5.48 -10.36
CA LYS A 75 19.96 6.26 -9.11
C LYS A 75 18.58 6.47 -8.49
N VAL A 76 17.57 6.79 -9.30
CA VAL A 76 16.18 6.92 -8.83
C VAL A 76 15.68 5.59 -8.24
N ALA A 77 15.90 4.47 -8.93
CA ALA A 77 15.51 3.15 -8.46
C ALA A 77 16.19 2.79 -7.11
N LEU A 78 17.49 3.10 -6.97
CA LEU A 78 18.23 2.90 -5.73
C LEU A 78 17.69 3.76 -4.58
N ILE A 79 17.38 5.04 -4.83
CA ILE A 79 16.79 5.93 -3.83
C ILE A 79 15.42 5.40 -3.40
N TRP A 80 14.56 5.00 -4.33
CA TRP A 80 13.25 4.44 -3.99
C TRP A 80 13.36 3.16 -3.18
N LEU A 81 14.31 2.28 -3.51
CA LEU A 81 14.60 1.07 -2.74
C LEU A 81 15.05 1.44 -1.32
N PHE A 82 15.94 2.42 -1.19
CA PHE A 82 16.42 2.89 0.11
C PHE A 82 15.30 3.49 0.96
N ILE A 83 14.46 4.37 0.38
CA ILE A 83 13.30 4.97 1.05
C ILE A 83 12.33 3.88 1.53
N ALA A 84 12.06 2.88 0.69
CA ALA A 84 11.19 1.76 1.05
C ALA A 84 11.78 0.94 2.22
N ALA A 85 13.07 0.59 2.16
CA ALA A 85 13.75 -0.15 3.22
C ALA A 85 13.79 0.66 4.53
N ALA A 86 14.18 1.94 4.47
CA ALA A 86 14.23 2.83 5.62
C ALA A 86 12.84 3.01 6.27
N GLY A 87 11.79 3.18 5.45
CA GLY A 87 10.41 3.29 5.94
C GLY A 87 9.94 2.04 6.68
N VAL A 88 10.26 0.84 6.16
CA VAL A 88 9.94 -0.43 6.83
C VAL A 88 10.71 -0.57 8.13
N ILE A 89 12.04 -0.35 8.12
CA ILE A 89 12.88 -0.46 9.32
C ILE A 89 12.42 0.53 10.40
N TYR A 90 12.28 1.80 10.05
CA TYR A 90 11.84 2.85 10.96
C TYR A 90 10.51 2.49 11.61
N ARG A 91 9.53 2.04 10.82
CA ARG A 91 8.21 1.71 11.33
C ARG A 91 8.23 0.46 12.21
N THR A 92 9.00 -0.55 11.85
CA THR A 92 9.19 -1.77 12.67
C THR A 92 9.79 -1.42 14.03
N VAL A 93 10.87 -0.65 14.05
CA VAL A 93 11.51 -0.21 15.30
C VAL A 93 10.56 0.66 16.12
N GLN A 94 9.85 1.60 15.49
CA GLN A 94 8.85 2.41 16.16
C GLN A 94 7.74 1.56 16.81
N LEU A 95 7.29 0.49 16.15
CA LEU A 95 6.26 -0.41 16.69
C LEU A 95 6.77 -1.22 17.88
N PHE A 96 8.06 -1.53 17.95
CA PHE A 96 8.65 -2.19 19.12
C PHE A 96 8.46 -1.36 20.40
N PHE A 97 8.55 -0.03 20.29
CA PHE A 97 8.39 0.87 21.44
C PHE A 97 6.94 1.26 21.75
N ILE A 98 6.08 1.42 20.74
CA ILE A 98 4.69 1.86 20.94
C ILE A 98 3.75 0.71 21.32
N LYS A 99 4.08 -0.51 20.89
CA LYS A 99 3.24 -1.71 21.11
C LYS A 99 4.07 -2.82 21.74
N ASP A 100 4.82 -3.56 20.93
CA ASP A 100 5.64 -4.70 21.33
C ASP A 100 6.45 -5.23 20.14
N VAL A 101 7.45 -6.07 20.42
CA VAL A 101 8.35 -6.64 19.41
C VAL A 101 7.61 -7.55 18.42
N GLN A 102 6.68 -8.37 18.91
CA GLN A 102 5.93 -9.31 18.07
C GLN A 102 5.06 -8.56 17.06
N THR A 103 4.37 -7.50 17.47
CA THR A 103 3.57 -6.64 16.60
C THR A 103 4.42 -6.01 15.50
N GLY A 104 5.62 -5.51 15.84
CA GLY A 104 6.53 -4.94 14.83
C GLY A 104 6.99 -5.98 13.80
N LEU A 105 7.36 -7.19 14.24
CA LEU A 105 7.80 -8.26 13.34
C LEU A 105 6.66 -8.82 12.48
N ALA A 106 5.46 -8.96 13.04
CA ALA A 106 4.27 -9.35 12.30
C ALA A 106 3.91 -8.31 11.22
N TRP A 107 4.00 -7.02 11.57
CA TRP A 107 3.80 -5.94 10.62
C TRP A 107 4.84 -5.95 9.49
N MET A 108 6.13 -6.10 9.83
CA MET A 108 7.19 -6.17 8.82
C MET A 108 7.00 -7.35 7.86
N THR A 109 6.73 -8.54 8.41
CA THR A 109 6.46 -9.75 7.62
C THR A 109 5.28 -9.54 6.68
N LYS A 110 4.22 -8.91 7.17
CA LYS A 110 3.07 -8.55 6.35
C LYS A 110 3.47 -7.67 5.16
N ILE A 111 4.17 -6.56 5.41
CA ILE A 111 4.58 -5.65 4.33
C ILE A 111 5.47 -6.35 3.29
N LEU A 112 6.40 -7.20 3.71
CA LEU A 112 7.28 -7.93 2.80
C LEU A 112 6.53 -8.99 1.97
N THR A 113 5.45 -9.55 2.51
CA THR A 113 4.66 -10.60 1.83
C THR A 113 3.46 -10.05 1.06
N ASP A 114 3.05 -8.81 1.31
CA ASP A 114 1.92 -8.16 0.65
C ASP A 114 2.00 -8.19 -0.89
N PRO A 115 3.16 -8.01 -1.57
CA PRO A 115 3.22 -8.10 -3.04
C PRO A 115 2.79 -9.46 -3.59
N PHE A 116 3.16 -10.55 -2.93
CA PHE A 116 2.76 -11.91 -3.33
C PHE A 116 1.26 -12.13 -3.10
N HIS A 117 0.74 -11.61 -1.99
CA HIS A 117 -0.67 -11.67 -1.68
C HIS A 117 -1.51 -10.83 -2.65
N ASP A 118 -1.04 -9.64 -3.02
CA ASP A 118 -1.65 -8.74 -3.99
C ASP A 118 -1.75 -9.41 -5.36
N ILE A 119 -0.68 -10.04 -5.86
CA ILE A 119 -0.71 -10.76 -7.13
C ILE A 119 -1.75 -11.89 -7.07
N LYS A 120 -1.72 -12.70 -6.01
CA LYS A 120 -2.69 -13.78 -5.81
C LYS A 120 -4.13 -13.25 -5.86
N LEU A 121 -4.41 -12.10 -5.26
CA LEU A 121 -5.74 -11.53 -5.21
C LEU A 121 -6.18 -10.90 -6.54
N TYR A 122 -5.27 -10.21 -7.23
CA TYR A 122 -5.62 -9.34 -8.37
C TYR A 122 -5.19 -9.84 -9.74
N HIS A 123 -4.52 -11.00 -9.86
CA HIS A 123 -4.07 -11.51 -11.16
C HIS A 123 -5.21 -11.71 -12.19
N MET A 124 -6.45 -11.95 -11.73
CA MET A 124 -7.63 -12.07 -12.60
C MET A 124 -8.38 -10.75 -12.84
N ALA A 125 -8.06 -9.69 -12.09
CA ALA A 125 -8.75 -8.40 -12.20
C ALA A 125 -8.74 -7.81 -13.63
N PRO A 126 -7.63 -7.87 -14.41
CA PRO A 126 -7.65 -7.38 -15.79
C PRO A 126 -8.66 -8.12 -16.67
N LEU A 127 -8.83 -9.43 -16.47
CA LEU A 127 -9.75 -10.25 -17.23
C LEU A 127 -11.22 -9.94 -16.88
N TYR A 128 -11.53 -9.68 -15.61
CA TYR A 128 -12.85 -9.21 -15.19
C TYR A 128 -13.18 -7.82 -15.73
N LEU A 129 -12.21 -6.89 -15.72
CA LEU A 129 -12.39 -5.55 -16.29
C LEU A 129 -12.68 -5.58 -17.80
N LEU A 130 -11.99 -6.45 -18.55
CA LEU A 130 -12.27 -6.65 -19.99
C LEU A 130 -13.65 -7.24 -20.26
N ARG A 131 -14.25 -7.94 -19.29
CA ARG A 131 -15.63 -8.44 -19.36
C ARG A 131 -16.68 -7.41 -18.95
N GLY A 132 -16.26 -6.22 -18.53
CA GLY A 132 -17.15 -5.17 -18.03
C GLY A 132 -17.62 -5.39 -16.58
N GLU A 133 -17.02 -6.34 -15.85
CA GLU A 133 -17.31 -6.61 -14.45
C GLU A 133 -16.59 -5.58 -13.56
N LEU A 134 -17.13 -4.35 -13.50
CA LEU A 134 -16.55 -3.22 -12.76
C LEU A 134 -16.74 -3.34 -11.23
N PHE A 135 -17.79 -4.01 -10.80
CA PHE A 135 -18.17 -4.14 -9.40
C PHE A 135 -18.28 -5.61 -9.02
N ASP A 136 -17.76 -5.96 -7.85
CA ASP A 136 -18.13 -7.21 -7.22
C ASP A 136 -19.62 -7.14 -6.90
N SER A 137 -20.40 -7.98 -7.59
CA SER A 137 -21.85 -8.05 -7.42
C SER A 137 -22.27 -8.46 -6.00
N MET A 138 -21.32 -8.87 -5.14
CA MET A 138 -21.54 -9.36 -3.76
C MET A 138 -22.68 -10.38 -3.72
N THR A 139 -22.88 -11.10 -4.84
CA THR A 139 -23.93 -12.10 -4.96
C THR A 139 -23.54 -13.26 -4.04
N PRO A 140 -24.49 -13.80 -3.25
CA PRO A 140 -24.21 -14.94 -2.36
C PRO A 140 -23.53 -16.10 -3.09
N GLU A 141 -23.76 -16.19 -4.40
CA GLU A 141 -23.22 -17.20 -5.29
C GLU A 141 -21.70 -17.14 -5.48
N HIS A 142 -21.10 -15.96 -5.36
CA HIS A 142 -19.67 -15.76 -5.51
C HIS A 142 -18.85 -16.22 -4.29
N TYR A 143 -19.51 -16.48 -3.16
CA TYR A 143 -18.83 -16.97 -1.97
C TYR A 143 -18.68 -18.50 -1.97
N PRO A 144 -17.53 -19.04 -1.53
CA PRO A 144 -17.38 -20.47 -1.31
C PRO A 144 -18.46 -20.96 -0.34
N ALA A 145 -19.00 -22.16 -0.57
CA ALA A 145 -20.21 -22.68 0.08
C ALA A 145 -20.21 -22.58 1.63
N ARG A 146 -19.03 -22.55 2.26
CA ARG A 146 -18.84 -22.34 3.71
C ARG A 146 -19.33 -20.97 4.20
N VAL A 147 -19.18 -19.92 3.40
CA VAL A 147 -19.60 -18.54 3.75
C VAL A 147 -21.10 -18.34 3.49
N ARG A 148 -21.65 -18.94 2.42
CA ARG A 148 -23.11 -18.93 2.14
C ARG A 148 -23.95 -19.42 3.31
N ARG A 149 -23.52 -20.52 3.97
CA ARG A 149 -24.26 -21.08 5.12
C ARG A 149 -24.36 -20.09 6.29
N ARG A 150 -23.32 -19.30 6.58
CA ARG A 150 -23.34 -18.31 7.66
C ARG A 150 -24.24 -17.11 7.37
N ILE A 151 -24.31 -16.66 6.11
CA ILE A 151 -25.16 -15.52 5.71
C ILE A 151 -26.64 -15.92 5.77
N ARG A 152 -26.97 -17.15 5.35
CA ARG A 152 -28.35 -17.66 5.36
C ARG A 152 -28.92 -17.92 6.76
N LEU A 153 -28.06 -18.14 7.76
CA LEU A 153 -28.44 -18.35 9.16
C LEU A 153 -28.62 -17.05 9.97
N LYS A 154 -28.25 -15.90 9.40
CA LYS A 154 -28.38 -14.57 10.03
C LYS A 154 -29.57 -13.75 9.52
N ARG A 155 -30.37 -14.29 8.60
CA ARG A 155 -31.70 -13.79 8.22
C ARG A 155 -32.75 -14.62 8.92
#